data_AF-A0A9E2DEQ1-F1
#
_entry.id   AF-A0A9E2DEQ1-F1
#
_cell.length_a   1.000
_cell.length_b   1.000
_cell.length_c   1.000
_cell.angle_alpha   90.00
_cell.angle_beta   90.00
_cell.angle_gamma   90.00
#
_symmetry.space_group_name_H-M   'P 1'
#
loop_
_entity.id
_entity.type
_entity.pdbx_description
1 polymer ?
#
loop_
_entity_poly.entity_id
_entity_poly.type
_entity_poly.pdbx_seq_one_letter_code
_entity_poly.pdbx_strand_id
1 'polypeptide(L)'
;MSEYLPPKIDWVRKHVEAYEGSGGTKATTLRDTGMPCIIVTHKGGKTGAVRKIPLMRVKVDQSYVLIGSMGGQPKNPVWVYNLRAHPDVEIRDATEVTPM
;
A
#
# COMPACT_ATOMS: atom_id res chain seq x y z
N MET A 1 8.37 19.48 -0.57
CA MET A 1 7.36 18.43 -0.32
C MET A 1 7.57 17.34 -1.36
N SER A 2 7.64 16.07 -0.96
CA SER A 2 7.81 14.97 -1.91
C SER A 2 6.55 14.84 -2.77
N GLU A 3 6.70 14.84 -4.09
CA GLU A 3 5.59 14.67 -5.03
C GLU A 3 4.93 13.30 -4.84
N TYR A 4 3.59 13.23 -4.84
CA TYR A 4 2.87 11.96 -4.86
C TYR A 4 2.71 11.48 -6.31
N LEU A 5 3.18 10.26 -6.58
CA LEU A 5 3.04 9.63 -7.89
C LEU A 5 2.11 8.41 -7.78
N PRO A 6 0.87 8.49 -8.29
CA PRO A 6 -0.14 7.46 -8.09
C PRO A 6 0.21 6.13 -8.79
N PRO A 7 -0.45 5.02 -8.38
CA PRO A 7 -0.35 3.76 -9.10
C PRO A 7 -0.69 3.91 -10.59
N LYS A 8 0.12 3.31 -11.46
CA LYS A 8 -0.12 3.32 -12.92
C LYS A 8 -1.28 2.42 -13.32
N ILE A 9 -1.62 1.41 -12.50
CA ILE A 9 -2.71 0.48 -12.77
C ILE A 9 -4.01 1.10 -12.25
N ASP A 10 -4.98 1.32 -13.14
CA ASP A 10 -6.18 2.10 -12.85
C ASP A 10 -7.00 1.57 -11.67
N TRP A 11 -7.24 0.25 -11.60
CA TRP A 11 -8.02 -0.31 -10.51
C TRP A 11 -7.30 -0.16 -9.16
N VAL A 12 -5.96 -0.22 -9.15
CA VAL A 12 -5.15 0.00 -7.94
C VAL A 12 -5.25 1.46 -7.51
N ARG A 13 -5.16 2.38 -8.47
CA ARG A 13 -5.33 3.81 -8.21
C ARG A 13 -6.70 4.12 -7.64
N LYS A 14 -7.77 3.65 -8.29
CA LYS A 14 -9.16 3.84 -7.84
C LYS A 14 -9.40 3.25 -6.45
N HIS A 15 -8.80 2.10 -6.16
CA HIS A 15 -8.88 1.48 -4.84
C HIS A 15 -8.25 2.40 -3.77
N VAL A 16 -7.02 2.89 -4.00
CA VAL A 16 -6.36 3.84 -3.08
C VAL A 16 -7.22 5.09 -2.92
N GLU A 17 -7.64 5.73 -4.01
CA GLU A 17 -8.45 6.95 -3.98
C GLU A 17 -9.77 6.76 -3.21
N ALA A 18 -10.46 5.63 -3.40
CA ALA A 18 -11.69 5.33 -2.69
C ALA A 18 -11.46 5.03 -1.20
N TYR A 19 -10.39 4.28 -0.88
CA TYR A 19 -10.01 3.97 0.50
C TYR A 19 -9.67 5.26 1.24
N GLU A 20 -8.77 6.06 0.70
CA GLU A 20 -8.29 7.28 1.34
C GLU A 20 -9.35 8.39 1.35
N GLY A 21 -10.04 8.60 0.24
CA GLY A 21 -11.08 9.63 0.11
C GLY A 21 -12.31 9.36 0.99
N SER A 22 -12.50 8.12 1.43
CA SER A 22 -13.54 7.76 2.40
C SER A 22 -13.06 7.74 3.86
N GLY A 23 -11.80 8.11 4.11
CA GLY A 23 -11.20 8.02 5.44
C GLY A 23 -11.07 6.58 5.95
N GLY A 24 -11.03 5.59 5.05
CA GLY A 24 -10.91 4.18 5.42
C GLY A 24 -12.22 3.45 5.68
N THR A 25 -13.33 3.93 5.12
CA THR A 25 -14.65 3.31 5.29
C THR A 25 -15.18 2.61 4.04
N LYS A 26 -14.57 2.86 2.87
CA LYS A 26 -14.91 2.23 1.57
C LYS A 26 -13.66 1.59 0.97
N ALA A 27 -13.87 0.62 0.08
CA ALA A 27 -12.78 -0.10 -0.61
C ALA A 27 -11.74 -0.68 0.35
N THR A 28 -12.16 -1.11 1.55
CA THR A 28 -11.27 -1.66 2.59
C THR A 28 -10.88 -3.12 2.36
N THR A 29 -11.39 -3.73 1.29
CA THR A 29 -11.19 -5.13 0.94
C THR A 29 -10.70 -5.29 -0.49
N LEU A 30 -10.02 -6.40 -0.79
CA LEU A 30 -9.53 -6.70 -2.11
C LEU A 30 -10.70 -7.03 -3.06
N ARG A 31 -11.15 -6.03 -3.83
CA ARG A 31 -12.24 -6.19 -4.81
C ARG A 31 -13.45 -6.87 -4.14
N ASP A 32 -14.04 -7.86 -4.80
CA ASP A 32 -15.22 -8.59 -4.30
C ASP A 32 -14.86 -9.80 -3.42
N THR A 33 -13.59 -9.96 -3.03
CA THR A 33 -13.16 -11.14 -2.25
C THR A 33 -13.51 -11.04 -0.76
N GLY A 34 -13.86 -9.84 -0.28
CA GLY A 34 -14.10 -9.58 1.14
C GLY A 34 -12.85 -9.61 2.01
N MET A 35 -11.67 -9.93 1.46
CA MET A 35 -10.45 -10.01 2.25
C MET A 35 -9.91 -8.61 2.55
N PRO A 36 -9.56 -8.30 3.81
CA PRO A 36 -9.18 -6.95 4.23
C PRO A 36 -7.84 -6.50 3.62
N CYS A 37 -7.75 -5.21 3.32
CA CYS A 37 -6.56 -4.54 2.80
C CYS A 37 -6.14 -3.37 3.71
N ILE A 38 -4.85 -3.07 3.66
CA ILE A 38 -4.23 -1.85 4.19
C ILE A 38 -3.67 -1.02 3.04
N ILE A 39 -3.51 0.29 3.23
CA ILE A 39 -2.72 1.13 2.33
C ILE A 39 -1.33 1.32 2.93
N VAL A 40 -0.31 0.97 2.16
CA VAL A 40 1.09 1.23 2.51
C VAL A 40 1.57 2.44 1.74
N THR A 41 1.89 3.51 2.47
CA THR A 41 2.53 4.71 1.95
C THR A 41 4.04 4.60 2.14
N HIS A 42 4.81 4.80 1.08
CA HIS A 42 6.26 4.62 1.09
C HIS A 42 6.97 5.56 0.12
N LYS A 43 8.30 5.68 0.28
CA LYS A 43 9.13 6.52 -0.59
C LYS A 43 9.63 5.74 -1.80
N GLY A 44 9.52 6.30 -3.00
CA GLY A 44 10.10 5.73 -4.21
C GLY A 44 11.62 5.69 -4.15
N GLY A 45 12.25 4.52 -4.29
CA GLY A 45 13.69 4.35 -4.07
C GLY A 45 14.58 5.15 -5.04
N LYS A 46 14.11 5.37 -6.27
CA LYS A 46 14.82 6.21 -7.26
C LYS A 46 14.37 7.66 -7.29
N THR A 47 13.07 7.90 -7.08
CA THR A 47 12.46 9.21 -7.34
C THR A 47 12.28 10.04 -6.07
N GLY A 48 12.36 9.44 -4.88
CA GLY A 48 12.02 10.10 -3.62
C GLY A 48 10.54 10.47 -3.45
N ALA A 49 9.72 10.27 -4.48
CA ALA A 49 8.30 10.54 -4.52
C ALA A 49 7.51 9.66 -3.54
N VAL A 50 6.40 10.18 -3.02
CA VAL A 50 5.44 9.38 -2.25
C VAL A 50 4.75 8.40 -3.19
N ARG A 51 4.67 7.14 -2.76
CA ARG A 51 3.98 6.04 -3.43
C ARG A 51 2.99 5.43 -2.45
N LYS A 52 1.89 4.88 -2.98
CA LYS A 52 0.87 4.19 -2.19
C LYS A 52 0.52 2.89 -2.87
N ILE A 53 0.38 1.82 -2.09
CA ILE A 53 -0.02 0.50 -2.62
C ILE A 53 -1.00 -0.17 -1.65
N PRO A 54 -2.16 -0.68 -2.12
CA PRO A 54 -3.02 -1.52 -1.32
C PRO A 54 -2.39 -2.92 -1.24
N LEU A 55 -2.27 -3.45 -0.02
CA LEU A 55 -1.80 -4.81 0.25
C LEU A 55 -2.78 -5.53 1.15
N MET A 56 -2.81 -6.85 1.03
CA MET A 56 -3.58 -7.71 1.93
C MET A 56 -3.17 -7.49 3.38
N ARG A 57 -4.14 -7.37 4.27
CA ARG A 57 -3.91 -7.14 5.69
C ARG A 57 -3.46 -8.44 6.37
N VAL A 58 -2.19 -8.47 6.80
CA VAL A 58 -1.66 -9.52 7.68
C VAL A 58 -1.05 -8.82 8.89
N LYS A 59 -1.75 -8.86 10.03
CA LYS A 59 -1.34 -8.22 11.29
C LYS A 59 -0.90 -9.29 12.29
N VAL A 60 0.27 -9.10 12.88
CA VAL A 60 0.84 -9.95 13.94
C VAL A 60 1.20 -9.00 15.07
N ASP A 61 0.45 -9.07 16.18
CA ASP A 61 0.54 -8.13 17.29
C ASP A 61 0.44 -6.66 16.83
N GLN A 62 1.51 -5.89 17.03
CA GLN A 62 1.62 -4.48 16.63
C GLN A 62 2.29 -4.29 15.25
N SER A 63 2.62 -5.39 14.56
CA SER A 63 3.35 -5.38 13.29
C SER A 63 2.50 -5.87 12.13
N TYR A 64 2.94 -5.54 10.91
CA TYR A 64 2.32 -5.99 9.66
C TYR A 64 3.31 -6.78 8.82
N VAL A 65 2.82 -7.84 8.17
CA VAL A 65 3.61 -8.64 7.22
C VAL A 65 3.21 -8.27 5.80
N LEU A 66 4.16 -7.69 5.04
CA LEU A 66 3.93 -7.30 3.65
C LEU A 66 4.42 -8.38 2.69
N ILE A 67 3.49 -9.00 1.96
CA ILE A 67 3.81 -10.08 1.01
C ILE A 67 4.22 -9.47 -0.33
N GLY A 68 5.51 -9.56 -0.66
CA GLY A 68 6.14 -9.06 -1.90
C GLY A 68 5.76 -9.79 -3.19
N SER A 69 4.49 -10.14 -3.40
CA SER A 69 4.02 -10.93 -4.55
C SER A 69 3.20 -10.09 -5.54
N MET A 70 3.27 -10.47 -6.82
CA MET A 70 2.44 -9.93 -7.90
C MET A 70 1.77 -11.07 -8.68
N GLY A 71 1.01 -11.92 -7.96
CA GLY A 71 0.32 -13.06 -8.57
C GLY A 71 1.27 -14.13 -9.11
N GLY A 72 2.39 -14.37 -8.43
CA GLY A 72 3.36 -15.41 -8.82
C GLY A 72 4.30 -15.01 -9.97
N GLN A 73 4.32 -13.75 -10.39
CA GLN A 73 5.28 -13.28 -11.40
C GLN A 73 6.74 -13.47 -10.93
N PRO A 74 7.67 -13.74 -11.87
CA PRO A 74 9.07 -14.04 -11.53
C PRO A 74 9.84 -12.84 -10.98
N LYS A 75 9.33 -11.62 -11.19
CA LYS A 75 9.95 -10.38 -10.70
C LYS A 75 9.15 -9.83 -9.53
N ASN A 76 9.87 -9.36 -8.51
CA ASN A 76 9.26 -8.67 -7.37
C ASN A 76 8.56 -7.38 -7.83
N PRO A 77 7.46 -6.98 -7.17
CA PRO A 77 6.89 -5.65 -7.33
C PRO A 77 7.90 -4.55 -7.05
N VAL A 78 7.78 -3.41 -7.74
CA VAL A 78 8.68 -2.25 -7.56
C VAL A 78 8.71 -1.75 -6.11
N TRP A 79 7.59 -1.83 -5.38
CA TRP A 79 7.52 -1.37 -3.99
C TRP A 79 8.45 -2.15 -3.06
N VAL A 80 8.73 -3.43 -3.35
CA VAL A 80 9.67 -4.23 -2.54
C VAL A 80 11.08 -3.63 -2.60
N TYR A 81 11.52 -3.19 -3.78
CA TYR A 81 12.81 -2.52 -3.95
C TYR A 81 12.83 -1.14 -3.29
N ASN A 82 11.70 -0.43 -3.33
CA ASN A 82 11.58 0.85 -2.65
C ASN A 82 11.74 0.71 -1.13
N LEU A 83 11.08 -0.26 -0.50
CA LEU A 83 11.18 -0.48 0.96
C LEU A 83 12.58 -0.93 1.39
N ARG A 84 13.29 -1.68 0.54
CA ARG A 84 14.69 -2.03 0.79
C ARG A 84 15.62 -0.81 0.77
N ALA A 85 15.29 0.24 0.01
CA ALA A 85 16.06 1.48 -0.05
C ALA A 85 15.63 2.48 1.05
N HIS A 86 14.35 2.50 1.38
CA HIS A 86 13.74 3.40 2.37
C HIS A 86 12.71 2.61 3.19
N PRO A 87 13.09 2.12 4.38
CA PRO A 87 12.26 1.19 5.15
C PRO A 87 11.06 1.84 5.83
N ASP A 88 11.13 3.15 6.12
CA ASP A 88 10.07 3.88 6.80
C ASP A 88 8.79 3.90 5.95
N VAL A 89 7.66 3.54 6.56
CA VAL A 89 6.36 3.53 5.91
C VAL A 89 5.29 4.14 6.81
N GLU A 90 4.16 4.48 6.21
CA GLU A 90 2.93 4.73 6.94
C GLU A 90 1.89 3.69 6.51
N ILE A 91 1.26 3.06 7.50
CA ILE A 91 0.22 2.06 7.29
C ILE A 91 -1.13 2.69 7.64
N ARG A 92 -2.06 2.66 6.69
CA ARG A 92 -3.48 2.88 6.94
C ARG A 92 -4.21 1.55 7.03
N ASP A 93 -4.77 1.25 8.20
CA ASP A 93 -5.64 0.11 8.48
C ASP A 93 -7.03 0.63 8.85
N ALA A 94 -7.95 0.57 7.88
CA ALA A 94 -9.24 1.26 7.94
C ALA A 94 -9.07 2.75 8.29
N THR A 95 -9.67 3.19 9.40
CA THR A 95 -9.63 4.57 9.88
C THR A 95 -8.34 4.92 10.63
N GLU A 96 -7.50 3.93 10.96
CA GLU A 96 -6.26 4.13 11.70
C GLU A 96 -5.09 4.37 10.73
N VAL A 97 -4.22 5.32 11.08
CA VAL A 97 -3.00 5.64 10.32
C VAL A 97 -1.83 5.65 11.29
N THR A 98 -0.82 4.82 11.03
CA THR A 98 0.33 4.63 11.93
C THR A 98 1.64 4.68 11.14
N PRO A 99 2.62 5.52 11.55
CA PRO A 99 3.99 5.44 11.03
C PRO A 99 4.70 4.21 11.59
N MET A 100 5.46 3.50 10.75
CA MET A 100 6.17 2.25 11.07
C MET A 100 7.59 2.24 10.51
#